data_AF-A0A250KZU7-F1
#
_entry.id   AF-A0A250KZU7-F1
#
_cell.length_a   1.000
_cell.length_b   1.000
_cell.length_c   1.000
_cell.angle_alpha   90.00
_cell.angle_beta   90.00
_cell.angle_gamma   90.00
#
_symmetry.space_group_name_H-M   'P 1'
#
loop_
_entity.id
_entity.type
_entity.pdbx_description
1 polymer ?
#
loop_
_entity_poly.entity_id
_entity_poly.type
_entity_poly.pdbx_seq_one_letter_code
_entity_poly.pdbx_strand_id
1 'polypeptide(L)'
;MNETTKLKALPLSMCKVLYFLFPIPVALLALSLMSMYMKYYDIGVNSGANNGFLVFIVGPVLLIVLFITAATSLYLANRCHKPLWLGMLFGNVLVFIIGIGAFIIQAQSYSDYPTEKPQNMTLFLKYYVNELGGMQ
;
A
#
# COMPACT_ATOMS: atom_id res chain seq x y z
N MET A 1 -34.57 -2.48 -27.04
CA MET A 1 -34.19 -2.69 -25.63
C MET A 1 -32.81 -3.36 -25.57
N ASN A 2 -31.70 -2.60 -25.77
CA ASN A 2 -30.36 -3.21 -25.66
C ASN A 2 -29.17 -2.23 -25.52
N GLU A 3 -29.32 -0.94 -25.82
CA GLU A 3 -28.20 0.01 -25.74
C GLU A 3 -28.00 0.61 -24.35
N THR A 4 -29.09 0.90 -23.63
CA THR A 4 -29.06 1.45 -22.26
C THR A 4 -28.47 0.47 -21.23
N THR A 5 -28.58 -0.84 -21.47
CA THR A 5 -27.99 -1.88 -20.61
C THR A 5 -26.48 -2.02 -20.83
N LYS A 6 -26.00 -1.91 -22.08
CA LYS A 6 -24.56 -1.89 -22.41
C LYS A 6 -23.88 -0.63 -21.87
N LEU A 7 -24.55 0.53 -21.96
CA LEU A 7 -24.02 1.81 -21.48
C LEU A 7 -23.84 1.84 -19.94
N LYS A 8 -24.71 1.15 -19.18
CA LYS A 8 -24.57 1.01 -17.71
C LYS A 8 -23.54 -0.05 -17.30
N ALA A 9 -23.23 -1.03 -18.15
CA ALA A 9 -22.27 -2.08 -17.84
C ALA A 9 -20.81 -1.63 -17.96
N LEU A 10 -20.51 -0.72 -18.88
CA LEU A 10 -19.16 -0.19 -19.12
C LEU A 10 -18.56 0.57 -17.92
N PRO A 11 -19.24 1.55 -17.28
CA PRO A 11 -18.69 2.28 -16.15
C PRO A 11 -18.50 1.36 -14.93
N LEU A 12 -19.38 0.38 -14.73
CA LEU A 12 -19.24 -0.60 -13.65
C LEU A 12 -18.01 -1.50 -13.83
N SER A 13 -17.69 -1.85 -15.08
CA SER A 13 -16.47 -2.61 -15.43
C SER A 13 -15.21 -1.79 -15.17
N MET A 14 -15.19 -0.52 -15.59
CA MET A 14 -14.04 0.37 -15.34
C MET A 14 -13.81 0.61 -13.84
N CYS A 15 -14.86 0.79 -13.03
CA CYS A 15 -14.73 0.92 -11.58
C CYS A 15 -14.08 -0.30 -10.92
N LYS A 16 -14.39 -1.52 -11.40
CA LYS A 16 -13.75 -2.74 -10.90
C LYS A 16 -12.27 -2.78 -11.25
N VAL A 17 -11.89 -2.38 -12.47
CA VAL A 17 -10.48 -2.32 -12.87
C VAL A 17 -9.72 -1.32 -12.02
N LEU A 18 -10.24 -0.10 -11.86
CA LEU A 18 -9.62 0.93 -11.00
C LEU A 18 -9.47 0.47 -9.55
N TYR A 19 -10.48 -0.22 -9.03
CA TYR A 19 -10.44 -0.80 -7.70
C TYR A 19 -9.32 -1.85 -7.55
N PHE A 20 -9.17 -2.76 -8.51
CA PHE A 20 -8.08 -3.75 -8.47
C PHE A 20 -6.71 -3.16 -8.82
N LEU A 21 -6.63 -1.97 -9.42
CA LEU A 21 -5.37 -1.26 -9.59
C LEU A 21 -4.91 -0.57 -8.31
N PHE A 22 -5.83 -0.23 -7.39
CA PHE A 22 -5.53 0.50 -6.15
C PHE A 22 -4.48 -0.15 -5.21
N PRO A 23 -4.40 -1.49 -5.07
CA PRO A 23 -3.31 -2.15 -4.35
C PRO A 23 -1.90 -1.76 -4.80
N ILE A 24 -1.69 -1.45 -6.08
CA ILE A 24 -0.37 -1.15 -6.65
C ILE A 24 0.21 0.15 -6.06
N PRO A 25 -0.43 1.33 -6.17
CA PRO A 25 0.11 2.55 -5.59
C PRO A 25 0.25 2.47 -4.07
N VAL A 26 -0.62 1.71 -3.38
CA VAL A 26 -0.49 1.48 -1.93
C VAL A 26 0.75 0.66 -1.59
N ALA A 27 1.01 -0.42 -2.33
CA ALA A 27 2.24 -1.21 -2.17
C ALA A 27 3.48 -0.37 -2.45
N LEU A 28 3.49 0.41 -3.52
CA LEU A 28 4.59 1.31 -3.87
C LEU A 28 4.85 2.35 -2.77
N LEU A 29 3.79 2.95 -2.22
CA LEU A 29 3.90 3.89 -1.11
C LEU A 29 4.50 3.21 0.13
N ALA A 30 4.02 2.03 0.50
CA ALA A 30 4.53 1.29 1.66
C ALA A 30 6.01 0.90 1.48
N LEU A 31 6.39 0.39 0.31
CA LEU A 31 7.78 0.05 -0.01
C LEU A 31 8.69 1.30 -0.01
N SER A 32 8.20 2.42 -0.55
CA SER A 32 8.91 3.70 -0.52
C SER A 32 9.16 4.18 0.91
N LEU A 33 8.13 4.11 1.76
CA LEU A 33 8.25 4.44 3.19
C LEU A 33 9.25 3.51 3.89
N MET A 34 9.19 2.19 3.67
CA MET A 34 10.13 1.23 4.24
C MET A 34 11.57 1.51 3.80
N SER A 35 11.79 1.73 2.50
CA SER A 35 13.10 2.03 1.93
C SER A 35 13.69 3.31 2.52
N MET A 36 12.91 4.39 2.55
CA MET A 36 13.36 5.67 3.11
C MET A 36 13.55 5.60 4.62
N TYR A 37 12.75 4.81 5.34
CA TYR A 37 12.92 4.59 6.78
C TYR A 37 14.23 3.87 7.07
N MET A 38 14.52 2.80 6.34
CA MET A 38 15.80 2.08 6.45
C MET A 38 16.97 3.00 6.10
N LYS A 39 16.86 3.82 5.05
CA LYS A 39 17.88 4.81 4.69
C LYS A 39 18.06 5.88 5.77
N TYR A 40 16.97 6.37 6.37
CA TYR A 40 17.05 7.46 7.35
C TYR A 40 17.75 7.04 8.63
N TYR A 41 17.53 5.80 9.08
CA TYR A 41 18.14 5.24 10.29
C TYR A 41 19.38 4.36 10.00
N ASP A 42 19.89 4.38 8.77
CA ASP A 42 21.03 3.55 8.32
C ASP A 42 20.88 2.06 8.70
N ILE A 43 19.65 1.56 8.62
CA ILE A 43 19.30 0.17 8.95
C ILE A 43 19.74 -0.75 7.83
N GLY A 44 20.57 -1.74 8.13
CA GLY A 44 20.99 -2.79 7.19
C GLY A 44 22.44 -2.66 6.73
N VAL A 45 22.90 -3.64 5.94
CA VAL A 45 24.33 -3.75 5.58
C VAL A 45 24.68 -2.88 4.37
N ASN A 46 23.76 -2.75 3.40
CA ASN A 46 23.92 -1.94 2.19
C ASN A 46 22.56 -1.51 1.64
N SER A 47 22.43 -0.24 1.21
CA SER A 47 21.24 0.30 0.54
C SER A 47 20.79 -0.56 -0.65
N GLY A 48 21.73 -1.11 -1.43
CA GLY A 48 21.40 -1.99 -2.55
C GLY A 48 20.77 -3.32 -2.13
N ALA A 49 21.26 -3.93 -1.06
CA ALA A 49 20.75 -5.20 -0.55
C ALA A 49 19.35 -5.04 0.06
N ASN A 50 19.12 -3.95 0.81
CA ASN A 50 17.81 -3.65 1.37
C ASN A 50 16.77 -3.38 0.27
N ASN A 51 17.12 -2.60 -0.74
CA ASN A 51 16.21 -2.34 -1.86
C ASN A 51 15.92 -3.61 -2.64
N GLY A 52 16.92 -4.47 -2.85
CA GLY A 52 16.72 -5.79 -3.44
C GLY A 52 15.75 -6.65 -2.64
N PHE A 53 15.94 -6.75 -1.32
CA PHE A 53 15.03 -7.47 -0.43
C PHE A 53 13.60 -6.91 -0.47
N LEU A 54 13.45 -5.58 -0.42
CA LEU A 54 12.15 -4.92 -0.48
C LEU A 54 11.43 -5.19 -1.82
N VAL A 55 12.14 -5.14 -2.95
CA VAL A 55 11.53 -5.30 -4.28
C VAL A 55 11.26 -6.77 -4.63
N PHE A 56 12.18 -7.68 -4.31
CA PHE A 56 12.06 -9.08 -4.74
C PHE A 56 11.34 -9.98 -3.74
N ILE A 57 11.27 -9.60 -2.46
CA ILE A 57 10.63 -10.42 -1.43
C ILE A 57 9.43 -9.69 -0.83
N VAL A 58 9.63 -8.51 -0.24
CA VAL A 58 8.55 -7.81 0.48
C VAL A 58 7.44 -7.32 -0.47
N GLY A 59 7.81 -6.76 -1.63
CA GLY A 59 6.88 -6.21 -2.61
C GLY A 59 5.88 -7.24 -3.14
N PRO A 60 6.33 -8.41 -3.66
CA PRO A 60 5.44 -9.46 -4.13
C PRO A 60 4.50 -9.97 -3.03
N VAL A 61 5.03 -10.21 -1.82
CA VAL A 61 4.21 -10.67 -0.68
C VAL A 61 3.17 -9.62 -0.32
N LEU A 62 3.56 -8.35 -0.23
CA LEU A 62 2.65 -7.25 0.07
C LEU A 62 1.56 -7.12 -0.99
N LEU A 63 1.91 -7.17 -2.28
CA LEU A 63 0.94 -7.14 -3.37
C LEU A 63 -0.06 -8.28 -3.27
N ILE A 64 0.39 -9.52 -3.04
CA ILE A 64 -0.49 -10.67 -2.86
C ILE A 64 -1.49 -10.42 -1.73
N VAL A 65 -1.03 -9.95 -0.57
CA VAL A 65 -1.90 -9.65 0.58
C VAL A 65 -2.92 -8.55 0.25
N LEU A 66 -2.50 -7.48 -0.44
CA LEU A 66 -3.40 -6.39 -0.79
C LEU A 66 -4.43 -6.80 -1.85
N PHE A 67 -4.03 -7.60 -2.85
CA PHE A 67 -4.94 -8.15 -3.84
C PHE A 67 -5.95 -9.13 -3.24
N ILE A 68 -5.51 -10.00 -2.31
CA ILE A 68 -6.40 -10.90 -1.57
C ILE A 68 -7.41 -10.09 -0.74
N THR A 69 -6.94 -9.03 -0.08
CA THR A 69 -7.81 -8.12 0.69
C THR A 69 -8.88 -7.51 -0.20
N ALA A 70 -8.47 -6.97 -1.37
CA ALA A 70 -9.39 -6.37 -2.32
C ALA A 70 -10.41 -7.39 -2.87
N ALA A 71 -9.93 -8.57 -3.27
CA ALA A 71 -10.80 -9.64 -3.75
C ALA A 71 -11.82 -10.09 -2.67
N THR A 72 -11.36 -10.21 -1.42
CA THR A 72 -12.20 -10.64 -0.29
C THR A 72 -13.27 -9.60 0.05
N SER A 73 -12.94 -8.31 0.03
CA SER A 73 -13.93 -7.26 0.32
C SER A 73 -15.02 -7.20 -0.75
N LEU A 74 -14.64 -7.36 -2.03
CA LEU A 74 -15.60 -7.40 -3.14
C LEU A 74 -16.47 -8.65 -3.10
N TYR A 75 -15.87 -9.81 -2.77
CA TYR A 75 -16.59 -11.06 -2.56
C TYR A 75 -17.62 -10.93 -1.44
N LEU A 76 -17.24 -10.35 -0.30
CA LEU A 76 -18.13 -10.16 0.83
C LEU A 76 -19.28 -9.18 0.51
N ALA A 77 -19.00 -8.10 -0.21
CA ALA A 77 -20.03 -7.16 -0.65
C ALA A 77 -21.08 -7.83 -1.55
N ASN A 78 -20.64 -8.68 -2.48
CA ASN A 78 -21.54 -9.46 -3.33
C ASN A 78 -22.35 -10.47 -2.50
N ARG A 79 -21.72 -11.16 -1.53
CA ARG A 79 -22.40 -12.16 -0.70
C ARG A 79 -23.44 -11.55 0.23
N CYS A 80 -23.16 -10.39 0.79
CA CYS A 80 -24.04 -9.67 1.72
C CYS A 80 -25.12 -8.84 1.02
N HIS A 81 -25.27 -8.96 -0.31
CA HIS A 81 -26.19 -8.16 -1.13
C HIS A 81 -26.05 -6.65 -0.88
N LYS A 82 -24.83 -6.21 -0.52
CA LYS A 82 -24.51 -4.80 -0.32
C LYS A 82 -24.25 -4.16 -1.69
N PRO A 83 -24.51 -2.86 -1.83
CA PRO A 83 -24.21 -2.18 -3.07
C PRO A 83 -22.70 -2.23 -3.33
N LEU A 84 -22.33 -2.58 -4.57
CA LEU A 84 -20.95 -2.85 -5.00
C LEU A 84 -19.98 -1.71 -4.67
N TRP A 85 -20.45 -0.46 -4.76
CA TRP A 85 -19.65 0.74 -4.46
C TRP A 85 -19.23 0.82 -2.98
N LEU A 86 -20.09 0.38 -2.05
CA LEU A 86 -19.72 0.30 -0.62
C LEU A 86 -18.63 -0.75 -0.42
N GLY A 87 -18.74 -1.90 -1.08
CA GLY A 87 -17.73 -2.96 -1.04
C GLY A 87 -16.35 -2.49 -1.51
N MET A 88 -16.32 -1.72 -2.59
CA MET A 88 -15.10 -1.10 -3.11
C MET A 88 -14.53 -0.04 -2.18
N LEU A 89 -15.39 0.81 -1.60
CA LEU A 89 -14.95 1.84 -0.66
C LEU A 89 -14.32 1.22 0.59
N PHE A 90 -15.00 0.26 1.22
CA PHE A 90 -14.45 -0.48 2.35
C PHE A 90 -13.17 -1.24 1.98
N GLY A 91 -13.13 -1.82 0.78
CA GLY A 91 -11.95 -2.51 0.27
C GLY A 91 -10.74 -1.59 0.13
N ASN A 92 -10.92 -0.41 -0.47
CA ASN A 92 -9.83 0.56 -0.61
C ASN A 92 -9.32 1.02 0.76
N VAL A 93 -10.23 1.29 1.70
CA VAL A 93 -9.84 1.64 3.08
C VAL A 93 -9.04 0.51 3.73
N LEU A 94 -9.48 -0.75 3.61
CA LEU A 94 -8.76 -1.90 4.16
C LEU A 94 -7.39 -2.11 3.50
N VAL A 95 -7.31 -2.02 2.17
CA VAL A 95 -6.05 -2.10 1.42
C VAL A 95 -5.08 -1.03 1.90
N PHE A 96 -5.55 0.21 2.07
CA PHE A 96 -4.74 1.30 2.59
C PHE A 96 -4.24 1.02 4.02
N ILE A 97 -5.14 0.62 4.92
CA ILE A 97 -4.78 0.29 6.31
C ILE A 97 -3.75 -0.84 6.37
N ILE A 98 -3.93 -1.90 5.59
CA ILE A 98 -2.99 -3.04 5.59
C ILE A 98 -1.64 -2.64 5.00
N GLY A 99 -1.63 -1.86 3.90
CA GLY A 99 -0.39 -1.40 3.29
C GLY A 99 0.43 -0.50 4.23
N ILE A 100 -0.20 0.49 4.84
CA ILE A 100 0.45 1.38 5.81
C ILE A 100 0.80 0.62 7.10
N GLY A 101 -0.07 -0.28 7.54
CA GLY A 101 0.16 -1.14 8.70
C GLY A 101 1.40 -2.02 8.53
N ALA A 102 1.63 -2.58 7.35
CA ALA A 102 2.84 -3.34 7.04
C ALA A 102 4.11 -2.50 7.23
N PHE A 103 4.09 -1.24 6.78
CA PHE A 103 5.19 -0.30 7.05
C PHE A 103 5.38 -0.06 8.56
N ILE A 104 4.31 0.20 9.31
CA ILE A 104 4.40 0.47 10.76
C ILE A 104 4.97 -0.74 11.50
N ILE A 105 4.50 -1.96 11.19
CA ILE A 105 5.00 -3.20 11.80
C ILE A 105 6.50 -3.36 11.50
N GLN A 106 6.91 -3.11 10.26
CA GLN A 106 8.32 -3.17 9.90
C GLN A 106 9.14 -2.10 10.63
N ALA A 107 8.66 -0.87 10.73
CA ALA A 107 9.34 0.19 11.47
C ALA A 107 9.48 -0.15 12.97
N GLN A 108 8.44 -0.72 13.58
CA GLN A 108 8.47 -1.20 14.96
C GLN A 108 9.45 -2.35 15.17
N SER A 109 9.61 -3.25 14.20
CA SER A 109 10.63 -4.32 14.29
C SER A 109 12.07 -3.81 14.39
N TYR A 110 12.29 -2.52 14.06
CA TYR A 110 13.58 -1.85 14.18
C TYR A 110 13.63 -0.82 15.33
N SER A 111 12.68 -0.84 16.27
CA SER A 111 12.66 0.11 17.40
C SER A 111 13.91 0.01 18.28
N ASP A 112 14.56 -1.14 18.32
CA ASP A 112 15.76 -1.33 19.15
C ASP A 112 17.04 -1.26 18.31
N TYR A 113 16.93 -0.87 17.03
CA TYR A 113 18.09 -0.79 16.14
C TYR A 113 19.02 0.36 16.59
N PRO A 114 20.33 0.13 16.72
CA PRO A 114 21.27 1.16 17.13
C PRO A 114 21.36 2.24 16.05
N THR A 115 20.91 3.46 16.40
CA THR A 115 20.92 4.63 15.51
C THR A 115 21.34 5.87 16.29
N GLU A 116 22.05 6.78 15.61
CA GLU A 116 22.42 8.09 16.17
C GLU A 116 21.21 9.06 16.25
N LYS A 117 20.21 8.85 15.39
CA LYS A 117 19.02 9.72 15.30
C LYS A 117 17.92 9.27 16.27
N PRO A 118 17.20 10.21 16.91
CA PRO A 118 16.08 9.87 17.78
C PRO A 118 15.00 9.16 16.97
N GLN A 119 14.55 8.01 17.47
CA GLN A 119 13.49 7.24 16.82
C GLN A 119 12.14 7.92 17.01
N ASN A 120 11.79 8.77 16.06
CA ASN A 120 10.54 9.51 16.07
C ASN A 120 9.90 9.47 14.69
N MET A 121 8.73 8.84 14.60
CA MET A 121 7.99 8.68 13.34
C MET A 121 7.61 10.04 12.73
N THR A 122 7.30 11.05 13.54
CA THR A 122 6.97 12.39 13.05
C THR A 122 8.17 13.08 12.41
N LEU A 123 9.37 12.92 12.98
CA LEU A 123 10.60 13.44 12.39
C LEU A 123 10.94 12.72 11.08
N PHE A 124 10.80 11.40 11.07
CA PHE A 124 10.96 10.61 9.85
C PHE A 124 9.98 11.05 8.75
N LEU A 125 8.69 11.21 9.04
CA LEU A 125 7.70 11.62 8.05
C LEU A 125 7.98 13.02 7.48
N LYS A 126 8.45 13.96 8.32
CA LYS A 126 8.91 15.28 7.85
C LYS A 126 10.11 15.14 6.89
N TYR A 127 11.08 14.31 7.24
CA TYR A 127 12.22 14.01 6.36
C TYR A 127 11.76 13.37 5.04
N TYR A 128 10.86 12.39 5.09
CA TYR A 128 10.32 11.71 3.91
C TYR A 128 9.63 12.68 2.95
N VAL A 129 8.78 13.58 3.48
CA VAL A 129 8.10 14.60 2.66
C VAL A 129 9.10 15.61 2.09
N ASN A 130 10.08 16.04 2.88
CA ASN A 130 11.13 16.94 2.42
C ASN A 130 11.96 16.32 1.28
N GLU A 131 12.33 15.05 1.36
CA GLU A 131 13.06 14.39 0.28
C GLU A 131 12.23 14.16 -0.98
N LEU A 132 10.93 13.91 -0.84
CA LEU A 132 10.03 13.88 -1.99
C LEU A 132 9.91 15.25 -2.68
N GLY A 133 9.94 16.34 -1.90
CA GLY A 133 9.90 17.71 -2.42
C GLY A 133 11.25 18.24 -2.92
N GLY A 134 12.36 17.65 -2.48
CA GLY A 134 13.74 18.03 -2.79
C GLY A 134 14.34 17.36 -4.03
N MET A 135 13.59 16.51 -4.74
CA MET A 135 13.96 16.00 -6.07
C MET A 135 13.76 17.08 -7.17
N GLN A 136 14.40 18.24 -6.99
CA GLN A 136 14.65 19.24 -8.03
C GLN A 136 16.15 19.33 -8.32
#